data_AF-A0A9P7ADK2-F1
#
_entry.id   AF-A0A9P7ADK2-F1
#
_cell.length_a   1.000
_cell.length_b   1.000
_cell.length_c   1.000
_cell.angle_alpha   90.00
_cell.angle_beta   90.00
_cell.angle_gamma   90.00
#
_symmetry.space_group_name_H-M   'P 1'
#
loop_
_entity.id
_entity.type
_entity.pdbx_description
1 polymer ?
#
loop_
_entity_poly.entity_id
_entity_poly.type
_entity_poly.pdbx_seq_one_letter_code
_entity_poly.pdbx_strand_id
1 'polypeptide(L)'
;MLAPRTPITIRGHRIEPSPSHKFLGVIIDQELRFKEHAAYALAKGTKYVQACGRMTRPAKGIGGKMMKKLYEGVVIPKRLYAADVWCAGLI
;
A
#
# COMPACT_ATOMS: atom_id res chain seq x y z
N MET A 1 21.03 10.13 1.79
CA MET A 1 21.09 9.90 0.33
C MET A 1 21.79 8.56 0.15
N LEU A 2 21.06 7.49 -0.16
CA LEU A 2 21.63 6.15 -0.29
C LEU A 2 22.56 6.12 -1.51
N ALA A 3 23.70 5.44 -1.39
CA ALA A 3 24.63 5.29 -2.52
C ALA A 3 23.93 4.53 -3.66
N PRO A 4 24.09 4.97 -4.92
CA PRO A 4 23.51 4.27 -6.07
C PRO A 4 24.09 2.86 -6.16
N ARG A 5 23.21 1.85 -6.26
CA ARG A 5 23.64 0.47 -6.50
C ARG A 5 24.28 0.35 -7.88
N THR A 6 25.05 -0.71 -8.08
CA THR A 6 25.62 -1.01 -9.39
C THR A 6 24.51 -1.38 -10.39
N PRO A 7 24.54 -0.84 -11.62
CA PRO A 7 23.62 -1.22 -12.68
C PRO A 7 23.77 -2.71 -13.03
N ILE A 8 22.65 -3.34 -13.37
CA ILE A 8 22.61 -4.77 -13.71
C ILE A 8 22.29 -4.90 -15.20
N THR A 9 23.00 -5.76 -15.92
CA THR A 9 22.71 -6.07 -17.32
C THR A 9 22.10 -7.46 -17.43
N ILE A 10 20.86 -7.55 -17.93
CA ILE A 10 20.17 -8.82 -18.16
C ILE A 10 19.84 -8.92 -19.64
N ARG A 11 20.35 -9.96 -20.32
CA ARG A 11 20.10 -10.20 -21.76
C ARG A 11 20.36 -8.97 -22.66
N GLY A 12 21.40 -8.19 -22.34
CA GLY A 12 21.75 -6.96 -23.07
C GLY A 12 20.96 -5.70 -22.66
N HIS A 13 19.97 -5.82 -21.77
CA HIS A 13 19.25 -4.67 -21.20
C HIS A 13 19.91 -4.22 -19.90
N ARG A 14 20.31 -2.94 -19.86
CA ARG A 14 20.86 -2.30 -18.67
C ARG A 14 19.73 -1.75 -17.81
N ILE A 15 19.62 -2.25 -16.59
CA ILE A 15 18.62 -1.83 -15.60
C ILE A 15 19.32 -0.88 -14.63
N GLU A 16 18.89 0.37 -14.65
CA GLU A 16 19.37 1.39 -13.71
C GLU A 16 18.68 1.21 -12.35
N PRO A 17 19.42 1.25 -11.23
CA PRO A 17 18.84 1.11 -9.90
C PRO A 17 18.03 2.35 -9.53
N SER A 18 16.81 2.12 -9.06
CA SER A 18 15.95 3.14 -8.48
C SER A 18 15.88 2.95 -6.95
N PRO A 19 15.84 4.04 -6.15
CA PRO A 19 15.68 3.96 -4.69
C PRO A 19 14.43 3.19 -4.25
N SER A 20 13.33 3.34 -4.99
CA SER A 20 12.11 2.57 -4.83
C SER A 20 11.51 2.23 -6.20
N HIS A 21 10.84 1.08 -6.27
CA HIS A 21 10.15 0.64 -7.49
C HIS A 21 8.82 -0.02 -7.14
N LYS A 22 7.79 0.27 -7.93
CA LYS A 22 6.47 -0.33 -7.74
C LYS A 22 6.31 -1.60 -8.56
N PHE A 23 6.18 -2.74 -7.89
CA PHE A 23 5.97 -4.04 -8.51
C PHE A 23 4.69 -4.69 -7.99
N LEU A 24 3.80 -5.09 -8.91
CA LEU A 24 2.49 -5.72 -8.60
C LEU A 24 1.64 -4.96 -7.56
N GLY A 25 1.80 -3.63 -7.45
CA GLY A 25 1.08 -2.81 -6.48
C GLY A 25 1.82 -2.55 -5.16
N VAL A 26 2.94 -3.22 -4.91
CA VAL A 26 3.82 -3.03 -3.75
C VAL A 26 4.96 -2.10 -4.12
N ILE A 27 5.31 -1.16 -3.24
CA ILE A 27 6.47 -0.29 -3.41
C ILE A 27 7.63 -0.98 -2.70
N ILE A 28 8.64 -1.36 -3.45
CA ILE A 28 9.81 -2.07 -2.94
C ILE A 28 10.93 -1.05 -2.83
N ASP A 29 11.37 -0.82 -1.59
CA ASP A 29 12.52 0.03 -1.29
C ASP A 29 13.82 -0.76 -1.47
N GLN A 30 14.90 -0.08 -1.84
CA GLN A 30 16.23 -0.68 -2.01
C GLN A 30 16.69 -1.49 -0.78
N GLU A 31 16.38 -1.01 0.44
CA GLU A 31 16.72 -1.64 1.71
C GLU A 31 15.70 -2.68 2.18
N LEU A 32 14.61 -2.90 1.44
CA LEU A 32 13.48 -3.78 1.83
C LEU A 32 12.89 -3.43 3.20
N ARG A 33 12.94 -2.14 3.59
CA ARG A 33 12.35 -1.63 4.84
C ARG A 33 10.88 -1.25 4.68
N PHE A 34 10.41 -1.14 3.44
CA PHE A 34 9.02 -0.88 3.07
C PHE A 34 8.37 0.33 3.75
N LYS A 35 9.15 1.33 4.17
CA LYS A 35 8.64 2.53 4.86
C LYS A 35 7.80 3.38 3.92
N GLU A 36 8.24 3.52 2.67
CA GLU A 36 7.48 4.24 1.64
C GLU A 36 6.16 3.53 1.35
N HIS A 37 6.20 2.19 1.27
CA HIS A 37 5.00 1.40 1.06
C HIS A 37 4.00 1.49 2.22
N ALA A 38 4.49 1.45 3.47
CA ALA A 38 3.65 1.56 4.65
C ALA A 38 2.89 2.90 4.67
N ALA A 39 3.60 4.00 4.38
CA ALA A 39 2.98 5.32 4.26
C ALA A 39 1.95 5.37 3.12
N TYR A 40 2.28 4.78 1.96
CA TYR A 40 1.36 4.66 0.82
C TYR A 40 0.09 3.85 1.18
N ALA A 41 0.25 2.68 1.81
CA ALA A 41 -0.83 1.82 2.23
C ALA A 41 -1.73 2.50 3.28
N LEU A 42 -1.12 3.22 4.24
CA LEU A 42 -1.83 4.01 5.24
C LEU A 42 -2.66 5.14 4.59
N ALA A 43 -2.05 5.94 3.72
CA ALA A 43 -2.74 7.03 3.02
C ALA A 43 -3.91 6.52 2.18
N LYS A 44 -3.70 5.41 1.46
CA LYS A 44 -4.74 4.74 0.67
C LYS A 44 -5.87 4.21 1.56
N GLY A 45 -5.54 3.55 2.67
CA GLY A 45 -6.50 3.08 3.67
C GLY A 45 -7.35 4.24 4.22
N THR A 46 -6.70 5.31 4.65
CA THR A 46 -7.37 6.52 5.18
C THR A 46 -8.37 7.10 4.18
N LYS A 47 -8.02 7.16 2.89
CA LYS A 47 -8.94 7.61 1.84
C LYS A 47 -10.21 6.76 1.78
N TYR A 48 -10.08 5.43 1.86
CA TYR A 48 -11.25 4.54 1.85
C TYR A 48 -12.06 4.63 3.14
N VAL A 49 -11.41 4.78 4.30
CA VAL A 49 -12.10 5.00 5.58
C VAL A 49 -12.89 6.30 5.57
N GLN A 50 -12.31 7.39 5.05
CA GLN A 50 -13.00 8.66 4.90
C GLN A 50 -14.20 8.53 3.95
N ALA A 51 -14.06 7.79 2.84
CA ALA A 51 -15.18 7.52 1.94
C ALA A 51 -16.30 6.74 2.65
N CYS A 52 -15.96 5.74 3.45
CA CYS A 52 -16.89 5.00 4.29
C CYS A 52 -17.62 5.93 5.27
N GLY A 53 -16.89 6.81 5.96
CA GLY A 53 -17.45 7.79 6.89
C GLY A 53 -18.43 8.77 6.23
N ARG A 54 -18.18 9.18 4.99
CA ARG A 54 -19.11 10.04 4.23
C ARG A 54 -20.43 9.34 3.89
N MET A 55 -20.44 8.02 3.80
CA MET A 55 -21.63 7.22 3.52
C MET A 55 -22.45 6.92 4.78
N THR A 56 -21.85 6.95 5.97
CA THR A 56 -22.56 6.83 7.26
C THR A 56 -23.11 8.19 7.71
N ARG A 57 -24.14 8.69 7.03
CA ARG A 57 -24.90 9.87 7.47
C ARG A 57 -25.99 9.47 8.48
N PRO A 58 -26.20 10.20 9.59
CA PRO A 58 -27.19 9.86 10.61
C PRO A 58 -28.63 9.69 10.11
N ALA A 59 -29.05 10.47 9.10
CA ALA A 59 -30.44 10.49 8.63
C ALA A 59 -30.71 9.73 7.31
N LYS A 60 -29.70 9.60 6.42
CA LYS A 60 -29.85 8.98 5.08
C LYS A 60 -28.64 8.12 4.70
N GLY A 61 -27.90 7.66 5.69
CA GLY A 61 -26.66 6.90 5.48
C GLY A 61 -26.86 5.39 5.47
N ILE A 62 -25.77 4.71 5.15
CA ILE A 62 -25.67 3.26 5.29
C ILE A 62 -25.68 2.91 6.79
N GLY A 63 -26.55 1.98 7.19
CA GLY A 63 -26.60 1.47 8.56
C GLY A 63 -25.28 0.80 8.98
N GLY A 64 -24.92 0.92 10.26
CA GLY A 64 -23.60 0.50 10.77
C GLY A 64 -23.22 -0.96 10.45
N LYS A 65 -24.19 -1.89 10.46
CA LYS A 65 -23.95 -3.31 10.09
C LYS A 65 -23.49 -3.46 8.64
N MET A 66 -24.10 -2.73 7.71
CA MET A 66 -23.74 -2.79 6.29
C MET A 66 -22.43 -2.03 6.02
N MET A 67 -22.19 -0.94 6.74
CA MET A 67 -20.90 -0.24 6.67
C MET A 67 -19.75 -1.11 7.17
N LYS A 68 -19.94 -1.87 8.26
CA LYS A 68 -18.95 -2.82 8.76
C LYS A 68 -18.58 -3.85 7.69
N LYS A 69 -19.57 -4.44 7.02
CA LYS A 69 -19.34 -5.38 5.90
C LYS A 69 -18.57 -4.73 4.75
N LEU A 70 -18.90 -3.49 4.40
CA LEU A 70 -18.20 -2.75 3.35
C LEU A 70 -16.74 -2.45 3.74
N TYR A 71 -16.51 -2.07 4.99
CA TYR A 71 -15.18 -1.85 5.53
C TYR A 71 -14.34 -3.13 5.47
N GLU A 72 -14.88 -4.25 5.95
CA GLU A 72 -14.21 -5.55 5.95
C GLU A 72 -13.96 -6.09 4.53
N GLY A 73 -14.91 -5.90 3.62
CA GLY A 73 -14.81 -6.41 2.24
C GLY A 73 -13.96 -5.55 1.30
N VAL A 74 -13.78 -4.25 1.59
CA VAL A 74 -13.11 -3.31 0.67
C VAL A 74 -11.88 -2.68 1.30
N VAL A 75 -12.02 -2.08 2.47
CA VAL A 75 -10.93 -1.29 3.09
C VAL A 75 -9.80 -2.21 3.54
N ILE A 76 -10.14 -3.30 4.23
CA ILE A 76 -9.15 -4.24 4.76
C ILE A 76 -8.32 -4.88 3.62
N PRO A 77 -8.91 -5.49 2.58
CA PRO A 77 -8.13 -6.14 1.52
C PRO A 77 -7.32 -5.15 0.69
N LYS A 78 -7.84 -3.93 0.46
CA LYS A 78 -7.11 -2.90 -0.32
C LYS A 78 -5.93 -2.30 0.45
N ARG A 79 -5.99 -2.26 1.78
CA ARG A 79 -4.92 -1.75 2.65
C ARG A 79 -3.88 -2.81 2.95
N LEU A 80 -4.30 -4.07 3.15
CA LEU A 80 -3.42 -5.18 3.57
C LEU A 80 -2.96 -6.07 2.42
N TYR A 81 -3.13 -5.62 1.17
CA TYR A 81 -2.61 -6.36 0.03
C TYR A 81 -1.10 -6.59 0.16
N ALA A 82 -0.67 -7.83 -0.04
CA ALA A 82 0.73 -8.28 0.11
C ALA A 82 1.36 -7.96 1.48
N ALA A 83 0.55 -7.84 2.54
CA ALA A 83 1.03 -7.55 3.89
C ALA A 83 2.05 -8.57 4.39
N ASP A 84 1.97 -9.81 3.95
CA ASP A 84 2.98 -10.85 4.17
C ASP A 84 4.38 -10.46 3.67
N VAL A 85 4.46 -9.72 2.57
CA VAL A 85 5.73 -9.27 1.96
C VAL A 85 6.32 -8.08 2.72
N TRP A 86 5.51 -7.06 3.00
CA TRP A 86 6.02 -5.77 3.47
C TRP A 86 5.90 -5.55 4.99
N CYS A 87 5.01 -6.25 5.70
CA CYS A 87 4.95 -6.14 7.16
C CYS A 87 6.15 -6.79 7.84
N ALA A 88 6.71 -7.86 7.27
CA ALA A 88 7.89 -8.52 7.84
C ALA A 88 9.13 -7.61 7.87
N GLY A 89 9.29 -6.74 6.86
CA GLY A 89 10.41 -5.79 6.79
C GLY A 89 10.21 -4.47 7.55
N LEU A 90 9.05 -4.29 8.20
CA LEU A 90 8.75 -3.13 9.05
C LEU A 90 9.16 -3.34 10.52
N ILE A 91 9.36 -4.60 10.93
CA ILE A 91 9.76 -5.01 12.28
C ILE A 91 11.28 -5.09 12.33
#